data_AF-A0A258RDW8-F1
#
_entry.id   AF-A0A258RDW8-F1
#
_cell.length_a   1.000
_cell.length_b   1.000
_cell.length_c   1.000
_cell.angle_alpha   90.00
_cell.angle_beta   90.00
_cell.angle_gamma   90.00
#
_symmetry.space_group_name_H-M   'P 1'
#
loop_
_entity.id
_entity.type
_entity.pdbx_description
1 polymer ?
#
loop_
_entity_poly.entity_id
_entity_poly.type
_entity_poly.pdbx_seq_one_letter_code
_entity_poly.pdbx_strand_id
1 'polypeptide(L)'
;MFAADATVTRESMPGLPAALEALQAALGNKVVTSHAVREQHANITTYLPNEPADAVVFAQSTQDVQIVVGLCAAHRIPIIPWGTGTSLEGHVNAPQGGICIDLSGMNRILAVHAEDLDCVIEPGVTRKRLNEDLRDQGLFFPIDPGADASLGGMASTRASGTNAVRYGTMKDNVLALKAVLPNGEIITTARRAKKSSAGYDLTRLFVGAEGTLGIITELTLRLQGIPETITAGVCPFASIEDACNAVIATIQSGIPVARIELLDEEQVKASNA
;
A
#
# COMPACT_ATOMS: atom_id res chain seq x y z
N MET A 1 9.80 -22.11 20.34
CA MET A 1 11.20 -22.14 19.90
C MET A 1 11.20 -22.50 18.43
N PHE A 2 10.95 -21.51 17.56
CA PHE A 2 11.00 -21.70 16.11
C PHE A 2 12.45 -21.57 15.67
N ALA A 3 12.95 -22.56 14.94
CA ALA A 3 14.32 -22.61 14.47
C ALA A 3 14.61 -21.44 13.54
N ALA A 4 15.44 -20.50 14.01
CA ALA A 4 16.07 -19.48 13.18
C ALA A 4 17.29 -20.12 12.50
N ASP A 5 17.07 -20.92 11.45
CA ASP A 5 18.18 -21.56 10.74
C ASP A 5 17.91 -21.80 9.24
N ALA A 6 17.25 -20.85 8.60
CA ALA A 6 17.29 -20.70 7.16
C ALA A 6 17.85 -19.32 6.85
N THR A 7 19.17 -19.16 7.00
CA THR A 7 19.86 -18.05 6.32
C THR A 7 19.73 -18.32 4.83
N VAL A 8 18.79 -17.61 4.19
CA VAL A 8 18.69 -17.60 2.73
C VAL A 8 20.04 -17.10 2.23
N THR A 9 20.81 -18.00 1.62
CA THR A 9 22.11 -17.65 1.07
C THR A 9 21.84 -16.80 -0.16
N ARG A 10 22.18 -15.52 -0.06
CA ARG A 10 22.00 -14.56 -1.16
C ARG A 10 22.70 -15.07 -2.40
N GLU A 11 21.96 -15.27 -3.49
CA GLU A 11 22.55 -15.66 -4.76
C GLU A 11 23.46 -14.56 -5.31
N SER A 12 24.52 -14.98 -6.02
CA SER A 12 25.41 -14.02 -6.69
C SER A 12 24.67 -13.34 -7.83
N MET A 13 24.60 -12.00 -7.80
CA MET A 13 24.03 -11.17 -8.86
C MET A 13 25.16 -10.48 -9.66
N PRO A 14 25.76 -11.14 -10.67
CA PRO A 14 26.89 -10.59 -11.42
C PRO A 14 26.52 -9.31 -12.20
N GLY A 15 25.24 -9.10 -12.52
CA GLY A 15 24.77 -7.89 -13.19
C GLY A 15 24.64 -6.65 -12.29
N LEU A 16 24.70 -6.82 -10.96
CA LEU A 16 24.41 -5.75 -10.00
C LEU A 16 25.37 -4.56 -10.13
N PRO A 17 26.71 -4.73 -10.22
CA PRO A 17 27.62 -3.60 -10.35
C PRO A 17 27.32 -2.73 -11.58
N ALA A 18 27.06 -3.37 -12.73
CA ALA A 18 26.72 -2.68 -13.98
C ALA A 18 25.36 -1.97 -13.89
N ALA A 19 24.38 -2.61 -13.25
CA ALA A 19 23.07 -1.99 -13.02
C ALA A 19 23.18 -0.74 -12.13
N LEU A 20 23.96 -0.81 -11.04
CA LEU A 20 24.17 0.33 -10.15
C LEU A 20 24.88 1.49 -10.85
N GLU A 21 25.91 1.20 -11.67
CA GLU A 21 26.59 2.21 -12.47
C GLU A 21 25.63 2.89 -13.46
N ALA A 22 24.82 2.11 -14.18
CA ALA A 22 23.83 2.64 -15.12
C ALA A 22 22.74 3.46 -14.41
N LEU A 23 22.26 3.01 -13.24
CA LEU A 23 21.30 3.74 -12.42
C LEU A 23 21.87 5.06 -11.92
N GLN A 24 23.10 5.06 -11.42
CA GLN A 24 23.78 6.28 -10.95
C GLN A 24 24.02 7.27 -12.10
N ALA A 25 24.38 6.78 -13.29
CA ALA A 25 24.53 7.62 -14.47
C ALA A 25 23.19 8.26 -14.89
N ALA A 26 22.08 7.52 -14.79
CA ALA A 26 20.77 7.98 -15.24
C ALA A 26 20.03 8.86 -14.21
N LEU A 27 20.15 8.54 -12.92
CA LEU A 27 19.33 9.11 -11.84
C LEU A 27 20.16 9.87 -10.79
N GLY A 28 21.49 9.81 -10.87
CA GLY A 28 22.41 10.57 -10.02
C GLY A 28 22.18 10.34 -8.53
N ASN A 29 21.94 11.44 -7.80
CA ASN A 29 21.77 11.46 -6.35
C ASN A 29 20.50 10.77 -5.85
N LYS A 30 19.58 10.36 -6.74
CA LYS A 30 18.42 9.55 -6.36
C LYS A 30 18.79 8.12 -5.99
N VAL A 31 19.99 7.65 -6.37
CA VAL A 31 20.48 6.30 -6.08
C VAL A 31 21.36 6.33 -4.83
N VAL A 32 20.93 5.61 -3.79
CA VAL A 32 21.62 5.60 -2.49
C VAL A 32 22.00 4.17 -2.11
N THR A 33 23.28 3.97 -1.80
CA THR A 33 23.86 2.66 -1.41
C THR A 33 24.32 2.61 0.05
N SER A 34 24.11 3.69 0.81
CA SER A 34 24.54 3.74 2.22
C SER A 34 23.79 2.72 3.07
N HIS A 35 24.51 2.01 3.94
CA HIS A 35 23.95 0.92 4.73
C HIS A 35 22.70 1.34 5.52
N ALA A 36 22.78 2.46 6.23
CA ALA A 36 21.71 2.97 7.08
C ALA A 36 20.40 3.23 6.32
N VAL A 37 20.48 3.79 5.10
CA VAL A 37 19.29 4.04 4.28
C VAL A 37 18.66 2.73 3.84
N ARG A 38 19.46 1.76 3.41
CA ARG A 38 18.93 0.46 2.98
C ARG A 38 18.29 -0.31 4.13
N GLU A 39 18.90 -0.32 5.32
CA GLU A 39 18.34 -0.94 6.52
C GLU A 39 17.00 -0.30 6.92
N GLN A 40 16.90 1.04 6.84
CA GLN A 40 15.65 1.74 7.10
C GLN A 40 14.53 1.30 6.13
N HIS A 41 14.86 1.04 4.87
CA HIS A 41 13.91 0.59 3.85
C HIS A 41 13.57 -0.90 3.92
N ALA A 42 14.28 -1.67 4.74
CA ALA A 42 13.92 -3.03 5.14
C ALA A 42 13.42 -3.11 6.59
N ASN A 43 13.22 -1.97 7.27
CA ASN A 43 12.67 -1.94 8.61
C ASN A 43 11.14 -2.05 8.53
N ILE A 44 10.63 -3.17 9.02
CA ILE A 44 9.23 -3.55 8.95
C ILE A 44 8.73 -4.03 10.30
N THR A 45 7.42 -3.93 10.50
CA THR A 45 6.77 -4.39 11.73
C THR A 45 6.52 -5.89 11.65
N THR A 46 7.60 -6.68 11.72
CA THR A 46 7.54 -8.15 11.69
C THR A 46 8.66 -8.76 12.54
N TYR A 47 8.61 -10.07 12.74
CA TYR A 47 9.64 -10.83 13.46
C TYR A 47 10.80 -11.29 12.57
N LEU A 48 10.68 -11.09 11.25
CA LEU A 48 11.71 -11.45 10.29
C LEU A 48 12.97 -10.60 10.49
N PRO A 49 14.17 -11.16 10.24
CA PRO A 49 15.39 -10.37 10.22
C PRO A 49 15.32 -9.30 9.13
N ASN A 50 16.02 -8.18 9.36
CA ASN A 50 16.15 -7.11 8.39
C ASN A 50 17.05 -7.57 7.23
N GLU A 51 16.51 -7.59 6.02
CA GLU A 51 17.21 -8.03 4.81
C GLU A 51 17.19 -6.88 3.78
N PRO A 52 18.15 -5.95 3.84
CA PRO A 52 18.12 -4.75 3.01
C PRO A 52 18.56 -5.02 1.57
N ALA A 53 17.93 -4.28 0.64
CA ALA A 53 18.32 -4.24 -0.77
C ALA A 53 19.76 -3.70 -0.97
N ASP A 54 20.32 -3.82 -2.19
CA ASP A 54 21.65 -3.31 -2.51
C ASP A 54 21.73 -1.80 -2.62
N ALA A 55 20.63 -1.20 -3.10
CA ALA A 55 20.45 0.24 -3.21
C ALA A 55 18.97 0.61 -3.05
N VAL A 56 18.75 1.85 -2.69
CA VAL A 56 17.44 2.50 -2.70
C VAL A 56 17.45 3.58 -3.79
N VAL A 57 16.42 3.59 -4.62
CA VAL A 57 16.18 4.65 -5.60
C VAL A 57 14.97 5.46 -5.19
N PHE A 58 15.18 6.74 -4.90
CA PHE A 58 14.10 7.68 -4.55
C PHE A 58 13.42 8.21 -5.82
N ALA A 59 12.33 7.57 -6.23
CA ALA A 59 11.57 7.96 -7.41
C ALA A 59 10.72 9.21 -7.13
N GLN A 60 10.67 10.12 -8.09
CA GLN A 60 9.88 11.36 -8.04
C GLN A 60 8.92 11.49 -9.23
N SER A 61 8.91 10.50 -10.12
CA SER A 61 8.10 10.50 -11.33
C SER A 61 7.91 9.08 -11.87
N THR A 62 6.90 8.89 -12.72
CA THR A 62 6.72 7.63 -13.44
C THR A 62 7.95 7.29 -14.31
N GLN A 63 8.60 8.32 -14.88
CA GLN A 63 9.79 8.16 -15.70
C GLN A 63 10.98 7.62 -14.91
N ASP A 64 11.19 8.07 -13.66
CA ASP A 64 12.21 7.47 -12.78
C ASP A 64 11.94 5.97 -12.60
N VAL A 65 10.68 5.59 -12.33
CA VAL A 65 10.29 4.18 -12.17
C VAL A 65 10.54 3.39 -13.45
N GLN A 66 10.20 3.92 -14.64
CA GLN A 66 10.49 3.26 -15.92
C GLN A 66 11.99 3.06 -16.15
N ILE A 67 12.82 4.05 -15.82
CA ILE A 67 14.28 3.95 -15.93
C ILE A 67 14.80 2.82 -15.05
N VAL A 68 14.37 2.77 -13.77
CA VAL A 68 14.81 1.70 -12.86
C VAL A 68 14.37 0.33 -13.37
N VAL A 69 13.10 0.19 -13.75
CA VAL A 69 12.55 -1.08 -14.26
C VAL A 69 13.30 -1.54 -15.51
N GLY A 70 13.51 -0.66 -16.49
CA GLY A 70 14.22 -0.99 -17.72
C GLY A 70 15.67 -1.44 -17.48
N LEU A 71 16.42 -0.71 -16.65
CA LEU A 71 17.81 -1.05 -16.33
C LEU A 71 17.90 -2.35 -15.52
N CYS A 72 17.05 -2.52 -14.51
CA CYS A 72 17.03 -3.75 -13.71
C CYS A 72 16.62 -4.96 -14.57
N ALA A 73 15.66 -4.82 -15.48
CA ALA A 73 15.28 -5.89 -16.40
C ALA A 73 16.44 -6.29 -17.33
N ALA A 74 17.17 -5.31 -17.88
CA ALA A 74 18.33 -5.57 -18.74
C ALA A 74 19.46 -6.33 -18.03
N HIS A 75 19.64 -6.07 -16.73
CA HIS A 75 20.68 -6.69 -15.89
C HIS A 75 20.19 -7.86 -15.03
N ARG A 76 18.89 -8.22 -15.13
CA ARG A 76 18.22 -9.25 -14.32
C ARG A 76 18.33 -9.03 -12.81
N ILE A 77 18.08 -7.80 -12.38
CA ILE A 77 18.13 -7.41 -10.97
C ILE A 77 16.71 -7.35 -10.39
N PRO A 78 16.44 -7.99 -9.23
CA PRO A 78 15.16 -7.88 -8.55
C PRO A 78 14.83 -6.44 -8.15
N ILE A 79 13.54 -6.11 -8.14
CA ILE A 79 13.04 -4.79 -7.75
C ILE A 79 12.02 -4.96 -6.64
N ILE A 80 12.11 -4.10 -5.63
CA ILE A 80 11.22 -4.10 -4.46
C ILE A 80 10.59 -2.71 -4.34
N PRO A 81 9.32 -2.53 -4.72
CA PRO A 81 8.62 -1.26 -4.52
C PRO A 81 8.41 -0.97 -3.03
N TRP A 82 8.66 0.26 -2.62
CA TRP A 82 8.55 0.70 -1.22
C TRP A 82 7.70 1.96 -1.10
N GLY A 83 6.79 1.95 -0.12
CA GLY A 83 5.85 3.05 0.13
C GLY A 83 6.20 3.85 1.39
N THR A 84 5.87 3.29 2.56
CA THR A 84 6.17 3.90 3.88
C THR A 84 6.71 2.89 4.90
N GLY A 85 7.02 1.65 4.48
CA GLY A 85 7.61 0.62 5.36
C GLY A 85 6.66 0.02 6.40
N THR A 86 5.35 0.25 6.32
CA THR A 86 4.37 -0.20 7.35
C THR A 86 3.83 -1.62 7.14
N SER A 87 4.51 -2.45 6.35
CA SER A 87 4.09 -3.82 6.06
C SER A 87 4.34 -4.75 7.26
N LEU A 88 3.45 -5.72 7.47
CA LEU A 88 3.59 -6.77 8.50
C LEU A 88 4.15 -8.10 7.95
N GLU A 89 4.01 -8.34 6.64
CA GLU A 89 4.25 -9.67 6.02
C GLU A 89 5.59 -9.79 5.27
N GLY A 90 6.53 -8.86 5.48
CA GLY A 90 7.84 -8.98 4.82
C GLY A 90 7.93 -8.45 3.38
N HIS A 91 6.90 -7.82 2.81
CA HIS A 91 6.88 -7.39 1.40
C HIS A 91 8.07 -6.52 0.93
N VAL A 92 8.72 -5.80 1.85
CA VAL A 92 9.86 -4.92 1.51
C VAL A 92 11.22 -5.51 1.89
N ASN A 93 11.27 -6.74 2.43
CA ASN A 93 12.53 -7.46 2.60
C ASN A 93 13.08 -7.90 1.24
N ALA A 94 14.41 -7.91 1.16
CA ALA A 94 15.15 -8.27 -0.05
C ALA A 94 16.12 -9.43 0.26
N PRO A 95 15.63 -10.65 0.52
CA PRO A 95 16.48 -11.81 0.85
C PRO A 95 17.49 -12.15 -0.26
N GLN A 96 17.18 -11.80 -1.51
CA GLN A 96 18.09 -11.95 -2.66
C GLN A 96 18.81 -10.65 -3.03
N GLY A 97 18.59 -9.55 -2.30
CA GLY A 97 19.06 -8.23 -2.69
C GLY A 97 18.24 -7.58 -3.79
N GLY A 98 18.87 -6.68 -4.54
CA GLY A 98 18.26 -5.97 -5.67
C GLY A 98 18.11 -4.48 -5.40
N ILE A 99 17.15 -3.85 -6.08
CA ILE A 99 16.91 -2.42 -6.00
C ILE A 99 15.57 -2.15 -5.32
N CYS A 100 15.60 -1.45 -4.20
CA CYS A 100 14.40 -0.89 -3.58
C CYS A 100 14.02 0.41 -4.30
N ILE A 101 12.77 0.56 -4.72
CA ILE A 101 12.26 1.80 -5.32
C ILE A 101 11.36 2.48 -4.30
N ASP A 102 11.86 3.54 -3.69
CA ASP A 102 11.10 4.38 -2.78
C ASP A 102 10.20 5.32 -3.59
N LEU A 103 8.88 5.17 -3.41
CA LEU A 103 7.83 5.96 -4.06
C LEU A 103 7.32 7.11 -3.20
N SER A 104 7.84 7.32 -1.98
CA SER A 104 7.42 8.36 -1.05
C SER A 104 7.58 9.79 -1.59
N GLY A 105 8.51 9.99 -2.54
CA GLY A 105 8.69 11.23 -3.27
C GLY A 105 7.61 11.52 -4.32
N MET A 106 6.83 10.52 -4.72
CA MET A 106 5.67 10.66 -5.61
C MET A 106 4.41 10.88 -4.76
N ASN A 107 4.26 12.05 -4.15
CA ASN A 107 3.26 12.32 -3.11
C ASN A 107 2.31 13.49 -3.43
N ARG A 108 2.06 13.76 -4.71
CA ARG A 108 1.15 14.83 -5.12
C ARG A 108 -0.28 14.32 -5.27
N ILE A 109 -1.23 15.14 -4.81
CA ILE A 109 -2.63 15.04 -5.23
C ILE A 109 -2.74 15.73 -6.59
N LEU A 110 -3.04 14.96 -7.64
CA LEU A 110 -3.04 15.43 -9.03
C LEU A 110 -4.37 16.09 -9.41
N ALA A 111 -5.49 15.58 -8.89
CA ALA A 111 -6.81 16.16 -9.08
C ALA A 111 -7.78 15.72 -7.97
N VAL A 112 -8.72 16.60 -7.62
CA VAL A 112 -9.88 16.26 -6.79
C VAL A 112 -11.14 16.63 -7.56
N HIS A 113 -12.04 15.67 -7.70
CA HIS A 113 -13.30 15.81 -8.43
C HIS A 113 -14.45 15.67 -7.43
N ALA A 114 -14.70 16.74 -6.67
CA ALA A 114 -15.62 16.71 -5.55
C ALA A 114 -17.05 16.30 -5.95
N GLU A 115 -17.55 16.81 -7.08
CA GLU A 115 -18.88 16.47 -7.62
C GLU A 115 -19.00 15.00 -8.04
N ASP A 116 -17.88 14.38 -8.45
CA ASP A 116 -17.84 12.98 -8.86
C ASP A 116 -17.55 12.02 -7.71
N LEU A 117 -17.08 12.53 -6.56
CA LEU A 117 -16.60 11.79 -5.40
C LEU A 117 -15.39 10.91 -5.73
N ASP A 118 -14.39 11.48 -6.41
CA ASP A 118 -13.11 10.81 -6.64
C ASP A 118 -11.92 11.78 -6.67
N CYS A 119 -10.72 11.22 -6.59
CA CYS A 119 -9.46 11.96 -6.77
C CYS A 119 -8.43 11.14 -7.54
N VAL A 120 -7.45 11.83 -8.11
CA VAL A 120 -6.28 11.24 -8.76
C VAL A 120 -5.04 11.65 -7.99
N ILE A 121 -4.19 10.69 -7.63
CA ILE A 121 -3.03 10.89 -6.76
C ILE A 121 -1.82 10.09 -7.25
N GLU A 122 -0.64 10.52 -6.81
CA GLU A 122 0.57 9.72 -6.84
C GLU A 122 0.61 8.69 -5.68
N PRO A 123 1.33 7.56 -5.82
CA PRO A 123 1.26 6.43 -4.88
C PRO A 123 1.79 6.74 -3.48
N GLY A 124 2.73 7.68 -3.34
CA GLY A 124 3.36 8.07 -2.09
C GLY A 124 2.50 8.94 -1.19
N VAL A 125 1.33 9.42 -1.64
CA VAL A 125 0.37 10.14 -0.78
C VAL A 125 -0.06 9.22 0.35
N THR A 126 0.07 9.66 1.60
CA THR A 126 -0.41 8.90 2.77
C THR A 126 -1.89 9.12 3.02
N ARG A 127 -2.53 8.16 3.70
CA ARG A 127 -3.94 8.25 4.06
C ARG A 127 -4.26 9.52 4.87
N LYS A 128 -3.47 9.82 5.91
CA LYS A 128 -3.72 11.01 6.74
C LYS A 128 -3.57 12.27 5.90
N ARG A 129 -2.53 12.35 5.08
CA ARG A 129 -2.30 13.49 4.19
C ARG A 129 -3.46 13.74 3.24
N LEU A 130 -3.98 12.69 2.58
CA LEU A 130 -5.13 12.83 1.68
C LEU A 130 -6.36 13.35 2.43
N ASN A 131 -6.65 12.82 3.61
CA ASN A 131 -7.82 13.24 4.38
C ASN A 131 -7.68 14.64 4.98
N GLU A 132 -6.47 15.08 5.31
CA GLU A 132 -6.19 16.47 5.70
C GLU A 132 -6.51 17.44 4.55
N ASP A 133 -6.05 17.14 3.33
CA ASP A 133 -6.25 17.98 2.15
C ASP A 133 -7.72 18.00 1.66
N LEU A 134 -8.51 16.96 1.94
CA LEU A 134 -9.92 16.85 1.56
C LEU A 134 -10.90 17.46 2.59
N ARG A 135 -10.43 17.72 3.82
CA ARG A 135 -11.28 18.02 4.98
C ARG A 135 -12.25 19.18 4.73
N ASP A 136 -11.77 20.26 4.14
CA ASP A 136 -12.56 21.49 3.93
C ASP A 136 -13.58 21.36 2.79
N GLN A 137 -13.51 20.28 2.00
CA GLN A 137 -14.45 19.98 0.92
C GLN A 137 -15.61 19.09 1.38
N GLY A 138 -15.64 18.69 2.66
CA GLY A 138 -16.64 17.76 3.19
C GLY A 138 -16.45 16.32 2.70
N LEU A 139 -15.27 15.98 2.18
CA LEU A 139 -14.93 14.67 1.62
C LEU A 139 -13.85 13.97 2.43
N PHE A 140 -13.81 12.64 2.34
CA PHE A 140 -12.72 11.84 2.88
C PHE A 140 -12.54 10.52 2.10
N PHE A 141 -11.33 9.97 2.18
CA PHE A 141 -11.03 8.61 1.80
C PHE A 141 -11.28 7.65 2.97
N PRO A 142 -12.11 6.60 2.81
CA PRO A 142 -12.69 5.90 3.96
C PRO A 142 -11.84 4.78 4.54
N ILE A 143 -10.86 4.27 3.79
CA ILE A 143 -10.07 3.11 4.19
C ILE A 143 -9.01 3.54 5.22
N ASP A 144 -9.05 2.91 6.38
CA ASP A 144 -8.30 3.31 7.59
C ASP A 144 -7.60 2.08 8.21
N PRO A 145 -6.41 1.71 7.70
CA PRO A 145 -5.55 0.75 8.38
C PRO A 145 -4.93 1.42 9.62
N GLY A 146 -4.48 0.60 10.58
CA GLY A 146 -3.93 1.11 11.84
C GLY A 146 -2.70 2.02 11.69
N ALA A 147 -1.91 1.83 10.62
CA ALA A 147 -0.75 2.68 10.30
C ALA A 147 -1.10 3.80 9.29
N ASP A 148 -0.33 4.89 9.29
CA ASP A 148 -0.40 5.88 8.21
C ASP A 148 0.39 5.40 6.99
N ALA A 149 -0.25 4.53 6.20
CA ALA A 149 0.35 3.93 5.02
C ALA A 149 0.24 4.84 3.79
N SER A 150 1.19 4.71 2.86
CA SER A 150 1.02 5.21 1.48
C SER A 150 -0.17 4.54 0.79
N LEU A 151 -0.90 5.29 -0.02
CA LEU A 151 -2.07 4.79 -0.74
C LEU A 151 -1.68 3.81 -1.87
N GLY A 152 -0.47 3.97 -2.43
CA GLY A 152 0.15 2.99 -3.32
C GLY A 152 0.39 1.65 -2.64
N GLY A 153 0.99 1.67 -1.44
CA GLY A 153 1.19 0.47 -0.63
C GLY A 153 -0.14 -0.19 -0.26
N MET A 154 -1.13 0.61 0.19
CA MET A 154 -2.48 0.12 0.50
C MET A 154 -3.12 -0.56 -0.72
N ALA A 155 -3.04 0.03 -1.91
CA ALA A 155 -3.58 -0.58 -3.13
C ALA A 155 -2.85 -1.87 -3.47
N SER A 156 -1.52 -1.87 -3.39
CA SER A 156 -0.67 -3.01 -3.70
C SER A 156 -0.95 -4.21 -2.79
N THR A 157 -1.23 -3.99 -1.51
CA THR A 157 -1.54 -5.07 -0.54
C THR A 157 -3.03 -5.35 -0.37
N ARG A 158 -3.90 -4.67 -1.13
CA ARG A 158 -5.37 -4.72 -0.96
C ARG A 158 -5.78 -4.46 0.50
N ALA A 159 -5.29 -3.37 1.07
CA ALA A 159 -5.59 -3.00 2.45
C ALA A 159 -7.11 -2.95 2.71
N SER A 160 -7.50 -3.43 3.88
CA SER A 160 -8.83 -3.26 4.45
C SER A 160 -8.77 -2.12 5.47
N GLY A 161 -9.23 -2.34 6.70
CA GLY A 161 -9.32 -1.34 7.76
C GLY A 161 -10.64 -1.48 8.50
N THR A 162 -10.74 -0.83 9.65
CA THR A 162 -11.92 -0.95 10.54
C THR A 162 -13.23 -0.48 9.88
N ASN A 163 -13.11 0.41 8.89
CA ASN A 163 -14.21 0.95 8.09
C ASN A 163 -14.69 0.03 6.95
N ALA A 164 -14.08 -1.15 6.75
CA ALA A 164 -14.34 -1.99 5.59
C ALA A 164 -15.78 -2.54 5.55
N VAL A 165 -16.40 -2.74 6.70
CA VAL A 165 -17.81 -3.16 6.80
C VAL A 165 -18.76 -2.19 6.10
N ARG A 166 -18.44 -0.88 6.11
CA ARG A 166 -19.28 0.16 5.51
C ARG A 166 -18.90 0.50 4.07
N TYR A 167 -17.60 0.55 3.78
CA TYR A 167 -17.06 1.15 2.56
C TYR A 167 -16.28 0.17 1.67
N GLY A 168 -16.18 -1.11 2.07
CA GLY A 168 -15.36 -2.11 1.37
C GLY A 168 -13.86 -1.91 1.63
N THR A 169 -13.02 -2.50 0.79
CA THR A 169 -11.55 -2.47 0.92
C THR A 169 -10.91 -1.60 -0.16
N MET A 170 -9.58 -1.58 -0.27
CA MET A 170 -8.89 -1.00 -1.43
C MET A 170 -9.38 -1.57 -2.76
N LYS A 171 -9.82 -2.84 -2.80
CA LYS A 171 -10.45 -3.45 -4.00
C LYS A 171 -11.66 -2.65 -4.50
N ASP A 172 -12.43 -2.09 -3.57
CA ASP A 172 -13.68 -1.40 -3.86
C ASP A 172 -13.50 0.11 -4.05
N ASN A 173 -12.39 0.65 -3.52
CA ASN A 173 -12.12 2.09 -3.48
C ASN A 173 -11.07 2.54 -4.51
N VAL A 174 -10.34 1.64 -5.17
CA VAL A 174 -9.51 1.97 -6.33
C VAL A 174 -10.36 1.83 -7.60
N LEU A 175 -10.56 2.96 -8.30
CA LEU A 175 -11.34 3.00 -9.55
C LEU A 175 -10.49 2.64 -10.77
N ALA A 176 -9.27 3.17 -10.80
CA ALA A 176 -8.30 2.98 -11.87
C ALA A 176 -6.89 3.20 -11.34
N LEU A 177 -5.89 2.70 -12.04
CA LEU A 177 -4.49 2.98 -11.74
C LEU A 177 -3.65 3.02 -13.01
N LYS A 178 -2.47 3.65 -12.90
CA LYS A 178 -1.36 3.46 -13.83
C LYS A 178 -0.28 2.65 -13.16
N ALA A 179 0.31 1.74 -13.92
CA ALA A 179 1.44 0.94 -13.46
C ALA A 179 2.51 0.82 -14.53
N VAL A 180 3.77 0.81 -14.10
CA VAL A 180 4.92 0.45 -14.92
C VAL A 180 5.09 -1.07 -14.86
N LEU A 181 4.98 -1.72 -16.02
CA LEU A 181 5.15 -3.16 -16.18
C LEU A 181 6.63 -3.57 -16.20
N PRO A 182 6.98 -4.86 -16.02
CA PRO A 182 8.37 -5.33 -16.05
C PRO A 182 9.13 -5.06 -17.35
N ASN A 183 8.43 -4.83 -18.47
CA ASN A 183 9.02 -4.41 -19.75
C ASN A 183 9.22 -2.89 -19.86
N GLY A 184 8.87 -2.12 -18.82
CA GLY A 184 8.94 -0.66 -18.78
C GLY A 184 7.73 0.07 -19.38
N GLU A 185 6.75 -0.64 -19.95
CA GLU A 185 5.54 -0.01 -20.49
C GLU A 185 4.63 0.52 -19.36
N ILE A 186 3.96 1.64 -19.62
CA ILE A 186 2.93 2.17 -18.72
C ILE A 186 1.57 1.69 -19.22
N ILE A 187 0.84 1.02 -18.35
CA ILE A 187 -0.57 0.72 -18.61
C ILE A 187 -1.49 1.65 -17.82
N THR A 188 -2.70 1.87 -18.33
CA THR A 188 -3.81 2.48 -17.59
C THR A 188 -4.92 1.44 -17.52
N THR A 189 -5.31 1.03 -16.31
CA THR A 189 -6.19 -0.15 -16.14
C THR A 189 -7.66 0.13 -16.46
N ALA A 190 -8.11 1.36 -16.24
CA ALA A 190 -9.50 1.78 -16.47
C ALA A 190 -9.59 3.30 -16.65
N ARG A 191 -10.81 3.79 -16.92
CA ARG A 191 -11.16 5.23 -16.89
C ARG A 191 -11.94 5.54 -15.60
N ARG A 192 -12.17 6.81 -15.29
CA ARG A 192 -12.92 7.29 -14.11
C ARG A 192 -14.41 6.92 -14.06
N ALA A 193 -14.94 6.23 -15.08
CA ALA A 193 -16.36 5.89 -15.15
C ALA A 193 -16.78 5.00 -13.97
N LYS A 194 -17.82 5.42 -13.23
CA LYS A 194 -18.33 4.68 -12.04
C LYS A 194 -18.78 3.25 -12.36
N LYS A 195 -19.19 3.00 -13.61
CA LYS A 195 -19.58 1.68 -14.13
C LYS A 195 -18.98 1.51 -15.51
N SER A 196 -18.36 0.37 -15.76
CA SER A 196 -17.82 0.00 -17.06
C SER A 196 -17.92 -1.51 -17.22
N SER A 197 -18.28 -1.97 -18.42
CA SER A 197 -18.21 -3.37 -18.85
C SER A 197 -17.31 -3.52 -20.09
N ALA A 198 -16.43 -2.54 -20.33
CA ALA A 198 -15.54 -2.53 -21.46
C ALA A 198 -14.28 -3.36 -21.18
N GLY A 199 -14.36 -4.66 -21.44
CA GLY A 199 -13.23 -5.59 -21.33
C GLY A 199 -12.97 -6.10 -19.91
N TYR A 200 -11.74 -6.56 -19.67
CA TYR A 200 -11.33 -7.12 -18.38
C TYR A 200 -11.09 -6.04 -17.33
N ASP A 201 -11.41 -6.34 -16.08
CA ASP A 201 -11.09 -5.49 -14.94
C ASP A 201 -9.61 -5.67 -14.55
N LEU A 202 -8.74 -5.00 -15.30
CA LEU A 202 -7.30 -5.03 -15.03
C LEU A 202 -6.94 -4.37 -13.70
N THR A 203 -7.76 -3.42 -13.21
CA THR A 203 -7.52 -2.75 -11.93
C THR A 203 -7.46 -3.78 -10.80
N ARG A 204 -8.40 -4.74 -10.79
CA ARG A 204 -8.44 -5.80 -9.78
C ARG A 204 -7.29 -6.81 -9.82
N LEU A 205 -6.58 -6.92 -10.95
CA LEU A 205 -5.36 -7.74 -11.01
C LEU A 205 -4.21 -7.09 -10.23
N PHE A 206 -4.09 -5.76 -10.29
CA PHE A 206 -3.03 -5.02 -9.62
C PHE A 206 -3.31 -4.73 -8.14
N VAL A 207 -4.59 -4.61 -7.75
CA VAL A 207 -4.96 -4.39 -6.34
C VAL A 207 -4.81 -5.69 -5.55
N GLY A 208 -3.79 -5.76 -4.70
CA GLY A 208 -3.36 -6.99 -4.02
C GLY A 208 -2.27 -7.76 -4.76
N ALA A 209 -1.61 -7.17 -5.76
CA ALA A 209 -0.51 -7.80 -6.47
C ALA A 209 0.85 -7.68 -5.75
N GLU A 210 0.93 -6.89 -4.68
CA GLU A 210 2.13 -6.75 -3.84
C GLU A 210 3.38 -6.34 -4.65
N GLY A 211 3.19 -5.54 -5.70
CA GLY A 211 4.26 -5.07 -6.59
C GLY A 211 4.79 -6.12 -7.58
N THR A 212 4.26 -7.35 -7.56
CA THR A 212 4.79 -8.48 -8.37
C THR A 212 4.40 -8.44 -9.85
N LEU A 213 3.31 -7.72 -10.19
CA LEU A 213 2.85 -7.55 -11.58
C LEU A 213 3.32 -6.25 -12.23
N GLY A 214 3.84 -5.31 -11.43
CA GLY A 214 4.23 -3.98 -11.86
C GLY A 214 4.11 -2.97 -10.73
N ILE A 215 4.61 -1.76 -10.98
CA ILE A 215 4.76 -0.71 -9.96
C ILE A 215 3.69 0.36 -10.20
N ILE A 216 2.79 0.53 -9.24
CA ILE A 216 1.72 1.53 -9.29
C ILE A 216 2.33 2.94 -9.20
N THR A 217 2.04 3.80 -10.17
CA THR A 217 2.56 5.19 -10.24
C THR A 217 1.48 6.27 -10.23
N GLU A 218 0.21 5.90 -10.35
CA GLU A 218 -0.94 6.79 -10.22
C GLU A 218 -2.16 5.99 -9.76
N LEU A 219 -2.98 6.55 -8.87
CA LEU A 219 -4.23 5.96 -8.39
C LEU A 219 -5.38 6.92 -8.62
N THR A 220 -6.51 6.39 -9.10
CA THR A 220 -7.81 7.06 -9.01
C THR A 220 -8.60 6.41 -7.87
N LEU A 221 -8.92 7.18 -6.83
CA LEU A 221 -9.59 6.69 -5.64
C LEU A 221 -11.00 7.25 -5.50
N ARG A 222 -11.92 6.40 -5.02
CA ARG A 222 -13.26 6.81 -4.61
C ARG A 222 -13.18 7.56 -3.29
N LEU A 223 -13.90 8.68 -3.22
CA LEU A 223 -14.12 9.47 -2.01
C LEU A 223 -15.54 9.27 -1.47
N GLN A 224 -15.74 9.67 -0.23
CA GLN A 224 -17.02 9.63 0.48
C GLN A 224 -17.28 10.99 1.12
N GLY A 225 -18.55 11.35 1.33
CA GLY A 225 -18.91 12.51 2.13
C GLY A 225 -18.70 12.24 3.62
N ILE A 226 -18.17 13.22 4.37
CA ILE A 226 -17.99 13.11 5.82
C ILE A 226 -19.38 12.98 6.49
N PRO A 227 -19.63 11.94 7.30
CA PRO A 227 -20.92 11.79 7.99
C PRO A 227 -21.20 12.95 8.94
N GLU A 228 -22.45 13.43 8.98
CA GLU A 228 -22.88 14.51 9.88
C GLU A 228 -22.79 14.11 11.35
N THR A 229 -22.95 12.83 11.65
CA THR A 229 -22.90 12.29 13.03
C THR A 229 -22.21 10.93 13.03
N ILE A 230 -21.32 10.75 14.00
CA ILE A 230 -20.65 9.48 14.29
C ILE A 230 -20.88 9.18 15.76
N THR A 231 -21.43 8.02 16.07
CA THR A 231 -21.64 7.55 17.44
C THR A 231 -20.88 6.24 17.63
N ALA A 232 -20.24 6.10 18.79
CA ALA A 232 -19.54 4.90 19.20
C ALA A 232 -20.09 4.42 20.55
N GLY A 233 -20.10 3.11 20.76
CA GLY A 233 -20.49 2.48 22.02
C GLY A 233 -19.63 1.25 22.28
N VAL A 234 -19.47 0.91 23.56
CA VAL A 234 -18.79 -0.30 24.01
C VAL A 234 -19.82 -1.16 24.73
N CYS A 235 -19.92 -2.42 24.32
CA CYS A 235 -20.89 -3.38 24.87
C CYS A 235 -20.13 -4.55 25.48
N PRO A 236 -20.16 -4.74 26.81
CA PRO A 236 -19.60 -5.93 27.43
C PRO A 236 -20.54 -7.12 27.24
N PHE A 237 -19.96 -8.30 27.06
CA PHE A 237 -20.70 -9.57 26.93
C PHE A 237 -20.11 -10.61 27.89
N ALA A 238 -20.95 -11.55 28.32
CA ALA A 238 -20.52 -12.62 29.22
C ALA A 238 -19.65 -13.68 28.52
N SER A 239 -19.76 -13.78 27.19
CA SER A 239 -18.99 -14.70 26.37
C SER A 239 -18.68 -14.11 24.99
N ILE A 240 -17.67 -14.66 24.31
CA ILE A 240 -17.35 -14.33 22.91
C ILE A 240 -18.53 -14.69 21.99
N GLU A 241 -19.24 -15.79 22.29
CA GLU A 241 -20.41 -16.21 21.52
C GLU A 241 -21.54 -15.18 21.57
N ASP A 242 -21.84 -14.62 22.75
CA ASP A 242 -22.84 -13.57 22.91
C ASP A 242 -22.47 -12.30 22.13
N ALA A 243 -21.20 -11.91 22.16
CA ALA A 243 -20.69 -10.77 21.38
C ALA A 243 -20.87 -11.01 19.87
N CYS A 244 -20.49 -12.20 19.38
CA CYS A 244 -20.69 -12.59 17.98
C CYS A 244 -22.17 -12.60 17.58
N ASN A 245 -23.06 -13.11 18.42
CA ASN A 245 -24.51 -13.12 18.17
C ASN A 245 -25.07 -11.69 18.06
N ALA A 246 -24.59 -10.75 18.88
CA ALA A 246 -24.97 -9.35 18.78
C ALA A 246 -24.51 -8.70 17.46
N VAL A 247 -23.28 -9.01 17.00
CA VAL A 247 -22.78 -8.56 15.68
C VAL A 247 -23.69 -9.09 14.57
N ILE A 248 -24.00 -10.39 14.59
CA ILE A 248 -24.89 -11.02 13.59
C ILE A 248 -26.25 -10.32 13.55
N ALA A 249 -26.89 -10.16 14.71
CA ALA A 249 -28.20 -9.51 14.81
C ALA A 249 -28.17 -8.05 14.30
N THR A 250 -27.10 -7.32 14.60
CA THR A 250 -26.91 -5.93 14.14
C THR A 250 -26.87 -5.84 12.61
N ILE A 251 -26.06 -6.69 11.97
CA ILE A 251 -25.93 -6.73 10.51
C ILE A 251 -27.24 -7.20 9.85
N GLN A 252 -27.88 -8.25 10.38
CA GLN A 252 -29.14 -8.77 9.85
C GLN A 252 -30.31 -7.77 9.98
N SER A 253 -30.25 -6.88 10.98
CA SER A 253 -31.24 -5.82 11.16
C SER A 253 -31.05 -4.62 10.22
N GLY A 254 -30.02 -4.63 9.38
CA GLY A 254 -29.75 -3.56 8.41
C GLY A 254 -29.26 -2.26 9.04
N ILE A 255 -28.76 -2.30 10.28
CA ILE A 255 -28.21 -1.13 10.95
C ILE A 255 -26.92 -0.71 10.22
N PRO A 256 -26.79 0.57 9.79
CA PRO A 256 -25.58 1.03 9.11
C PRO A 256 -24.43 1.13 10.12
N VAL A 257 -23.58 0.11 10.14
CA VAL A 257 -22.40 0.06 11.00
C VAL A 257 -21.23 0.72 10.29
N ALA A 258 -20.56 1.67 10.95
CA ALA A 258 -19.31 2.25 10.46
C ALA A 258 -18.12 1.32 10.73
N ARG A 259 -18.04 0.79 11.95
CA ARG A 259 -16.99 -0.11 12.47
C ARG A 259 -17.60 -1.02 13.54
N ILE A 260 -17.14 -2.26 13.62
CA ILE A 260 -17.48 -3.17 14.73
C ILE A 260 -16.28 -4.08 14.98
N GLU A 261 -15.67 -3.93 16.16
CA GLU A 261 -14.45 -4.64 16.53
C GLU A 261 -14.70 -5.42 17.82
N LEU A 262 -14.19 -6.65 17.88
CA LEU A 262 -14.28 -7.50 19.05
C LEU A 262 -12.91 -7.52 19.75
N LEU A 263 -12.93 -7.30 21.07
CA LEU A 263 -11.75 -7.50 21.92
C LEU A 263 -12.09 -8.60 22.93
N ASP A 264 -11.26 -9.63 23.00
CA ASP A 264 -11.34 -10.64 24.05
C ASP A 264 -10.66 -10.17 25.37
N GLU A 265 -10.74 -10.99 26.41
CA GLU A 265 -10.19 -10.67 27.73
C GLU A 265 -8.68 -10.37 27.68
N GLU A 266 -7.92 -11.15 26.91
CA GLU A 266 -6.47 -11.01 26.81
C GLU A 266 -6.08 -9.75 26.01
N GLN A 267 -6.80 -9.45 24.93
CA GLN A 267 -6.63 -8.23 24.14
C GLN A 267 -6.95 -6.98 24.98
N VAL A 268 -8.00 -7.01 25.80
CA VAL A 268 -8.33 -5.91 26.73
C VAL A 268 -7.24 -5.75 27.78
N LYS A 269 -6.76 -6.83 28.40
CA LYS A 269 -5.64 -6.78 29.36
C LYS A 269 -4.40 -6.18 28.73
N ALA A 270 -4.02 -6.66 27.53
CA ALA A 270 -2.85 -6.18 26.82
C ALA A 270 -2.98 -4.69 26.41
N SER A 271 -4.18 -4.24 26.05
CA SER A 271 -4.42 -2.83 25.68
C SER A 271 -4.39 -1.87 26.88
N ASN A 272 -4.64 -2.38 28.09
CA ASN A 272 -4.67 -1.59 29.33
C ASN A 272 -3.35 -1.62 30.12
N ALA A 273 -2.40 -2.50 29.75
CA ALA A 273 -1.09 -2.65 30.39
C ALA A 273 -0.11 -1.55 29.97
#